data_AF-A0A6V7WS13-F1
#
_entry.id   AF-A0A6V7WS13-F1
#
_cell.length_a   1.000
_cell.length_b   1.000
_cell.length_c   1.000
_cell.angle_alpha   90.00
_cell.angle_beta   90.00
_cell.angle_gamma   90.00
#
_symmetry.space_group_name_H-M   'P 1'
#
loop_
_entity.id
_entity.type
_entity.pdbx_description
1 polymer ?
#
loop_
_entity_poly.entity_id
_entity_poly.type
_entity_poly.pdbx_seq_one_letter_code
_entity_poly.pdbx_strand_id
1 'polypeptide(L)' 'MVSEDKMRNHVDDIFVIAHRYQVEGLKYLCERFMSSNVDINNIVKYCSNIYLYGAPTLEKVI' A
#
# COMPACT_ATOMS: atom_id res chain seq x y z
N MET A 1 9.24 13.65 -4.95
CA MET A 1 9.40 12.33 -4.29
C MET A 1 8.61 12.39 -2.98
N VAL A 2 7.73 11.43 -2.69
CA VAL A 2 7.05 11.40 -1.37
C VAL A 2 8.11 11.11 -0.32
N SER A 3 8.17 11.90 0.76
CA SER A 3 9.14 11.67 1.83
C SER A 3 8.80 10.39 2.59
N GLU A 4 9.83 9.69 3.10
CA GLU A 4 9.65 8.42 3.78
C GLU A 4 8.71 8.54 5.00
N ASP A 5 8.79 9.63 5.75
CA ASP A 5 7.88 9.92 6.87
C ASP A 5 6.41 10.04 6.43
N LYS A 6 6.16 10.65 5.27
CA LYS A 6 4.79 10.77 4.73
C LYS A 6 4.26 9.41 4.28
N MET A 7 5.12 8.58 3.68
CA MET A 7 4.77 7.20 3.37
C MET A 7 4.46 6.43 4.64
N ARG A 8 5.35 6.43 5.63
CA ARG A 8 5.18 5.70 6.89
C ARG A 8 3.87 6.01 7.59
N ASN A 9 3.47 7.29 7.64
CA ASN A 9 2.28 7.72 8.37
C ASN A 9 0.98 7.63 7.57
N HIS A 10 1.04 7.59 6.23
CA HIS A 10 -0.14 7.72 5.36
C HIS A 10 -0.19 6.71 4.21
N VAL A 11 0.62 5.65 4.22
CA VAL A 11 0.74 4.71 3.08
C VAL A 11 -0.62 4.15 2.65
N ASP A 12 -1.51 3.86 3.59
CA ASP A 12 -2.85 3.35 3.29
C ASP A 12 -3.70 4.37 2.53
N ASP A 13 -3.77 5.60 3.03
CA ASP A 13 -4.55 6.67 2.39
C ASP A 13 -3.99 6.99 1.01
N ILE A 14 -2.66 7.06 0.90
CA ILE A 14 -1.95 7.31 -0.36
C ILE A 14 -2.22 6.17 -1.34
N PHE A 15 -2.21 4.91 -0.89
CA PHE A 15 -2.52 3.75 -1.72
C PHE A 15 -3.95 3.81 -2.27
N VAL A 16 -4.93 4.09 -1.40
CA VAL A 16 -6.34 4.19 -1.80
C VAL A 16 -6.55 5.34 -2.79
N ILE A 17 -5.92 6.50 -2.55
CA ILE A 17 -5.97 7.64 -3.47
C ILE A 17 -5.29 7.29 -4.80
N ALA A 18 -4.11 6.67 -4.77
CA ALA A 18 -3.38 6.27 -5.97
C ALA A 18 -4.20 5.27 -6.81
N HIS A 19 -4.86 4.31 -6.17
CA HIS A 19 -5.80 3.41 -6.84
C HIS A 19 -6.99 4.18 -7.43
N ARG A 20 -7.67 5.03 -6.64
CA ARG A 20 -8.85 5.79 -7.07
C ARG A 20 -8.57 6.67 -8.29
N TYR A 21 -7.41 7.32 -8.34
CA TYR A 21 -7.00 8.18 -9.44
C TYR A 21 -6.13 7.47 -10.49
N GLN A 22 -5.99 6.15 -10.40
CA GLN A 22 -5.23 5.32 -11.36
C GLN A 22 -3.78 5.78 -11.56
N VAL A 23 -3.15 6.27 -10.49
CA VAL A 23 -1.73 6.66 -10.47
C VAL A 23 -0.88 5.43 -10.20
N GLU A 24 -0.77 4.54 -11.19
CA GLU A 24 -0.17 3.21 -11.05
C GLU A 24 1.25 3.22 -10.46
N GLY A 25 2.09 4.18 -10.87
CA GLY A 25 3.44 4.30 -10.33
C GLY A 25 3.46 4.58 -8.82
N LEU A 26 2.54 5.41 -8.33
CA LEU A 26 2.41 5.70 -6.90
C LEU A 26 1.79 4.52 -6.15
N LYS A 27 0.79 3.86 -6.75
CA LYS A 27 0.18 2.65 -6.19
C LYS A 27 1.24 1.56 -5.99
N TYR A 28 2.05 1.29 -7.00
CA TYR A 28 3.17 0.35 -6.93
C TYR A 28 4.19 0.69 -5.83
N LEU A 29 4.54 1.98 -5.69
CA LEU A 29 5.43 2.42 -4.60
C LEU A 29 4.83 2.17 -3.22
N CYS A 30 3.51 2.37 -3.06
CA CYS A 30 2.82 2.05 -1.82
C CYS A 30 2.82 0.56 -1.55
N GLU A 31 2.52 -0.28 -2.56
CA GLU A 31 2.56 -1.73 -2.40
C GLU A 31 3.96 -2.20 -1.97
N ARG A 32 5.02 -1.70 -2.60
CA ARG A 32 6.40 -2.02 -2.19
C ARG A 32 6.70 -1.60 -0.76
N PHE A 33 6.27 -0.42 -0.36
CA PHE A 33 6.50 0.08 1.00
C PHE A 33 5.74 -0.77 2.02
N MET A 34 4.46 -1.08 1.77
CA MET A 34 3.66 -1.96 2.61
C MET A 34 4.31 -3.34 2.71
N SER A 35 4.74 -3.94 1.59
CA SER A 35 5.44 -5.23 1.54
C SER A 35 6.71 -5.26 2.40
N SER A 36 7.49 -4.18 2.42
CA SER A 36 8.71 -4.11 3.23
C SER A 36 8.46 -3.89 4.72
N ASN A 37 7.24 -3.54 5.12
CA ASN A 37 6.88 -3.18 6.50
C ASN A 37 5.66 -3.99 6.99
N VAL A 38 5.43 -5.20 6.48
CA VAL A 38 4.35 -6.07 6.97
C VAL A 38 4.65 -6.51 8.41
N ASP A 39 3.66 -6.37 9.28
CA ASP A 39 3.69 -6.85 10.65
C ASP A 39 2.30 -7.36 11.10
N ILE A 40 2.24 -7.92 12.31
CA ILE A 40 1.01 -8.50 12.86
C ILE A 40 -0.11 -7.47 13.07
N ASN A 41 0.23 -6.18 13.22
CA ASN A 41 -0.74 -5.11 13.47
C ASN A 41 -1.35 -4.59 12.17
N ASN A 42 -0.64 -4.67 11.05
CA ASN A 42 -1.08 -4.13 9.76
C ASN A 42 -1.58 -5.18 8.75
N ILE A 43 -1.26 -6.46 8.94
CA ILE A 43 -1.58 -7.54 7.98
C ILE A 43 -3.07 -7.63 7.65
N VAL A 44 -3.97 -7.51 8.64
CA VAL A 44 -5.42 -7.56 8.41
C VAL A 44 -5.91 -6.41 7.53
N LYS A 45 -5.36 -5.20 7.76
CA LYS A 45 -5.67 -4.02 6.96
C LYS A 45 -5.16 -4.18 5.53
N TYR A 46 -3.96 -4.71 5.36
CA TYR A 46 -3.39 -4.98 4.03
C TYR A 46 -4.15 -6.05 3.25
N CYS A 47 -4.62 -7.12 3.89
CA CYS A 47 -5.55 -8.08 3.27
C CYS A 47 -6.83 -7.41 2.80
N SER A 48 -7.39 -6.50 3.60
CA SER A 48 -8.58 -5.74 3.24
C SER A 48 -8.32 -4.84 2.01
N ASN A 49 -7.15 -4.19 1.96
CA ASN A 49 -6.74 -3.38 0.82
C ASN A 49 -6.56 -4.21 -0.47
N ILE A 50 -5.93 -5.40 -0.37
CA ILE A 50 -5.79 -6.34 -1.50
C ILE A 50 -7.16 -6.71 -2.05
N TYR A 51 -8.08 -7.11 -1.17
CA TYR A 51 -9.43 -7.52 -1.55
C TYR A 51 -10.24 -6.39 -2.21
N LEU A 52 -10.16 -5.17 -1.67
CA LEU A 52 -10.99 -4.04 -2.13
C LEU A 52 -10.43 -3.32 -3.36
N TYR A 53 -9.11 -3.23 -3.48
CA TYR A 53 -8.46 -2.33 -4.44
C TYR A 53 -7.48 -3.04 -5.38
N GLY A 54 -7.21 -4.34 -5.14
CA GLY A 54 -6.21 -5.10 -5.84
C GLY A 54 -4.79 -4.58 -5.58
N ALA A 55 -3.92 -5.41 -5.03
CA ALA A 55 -2.54 -5.03 -4.76
C ALA A 55 -1.59 -6.20 -5.07
N PRO A 56 -1.36 -6.51 -6.35
CA PRO A 56 -0.69 -7.76 -6.76
C PRO A 56 0.76 -7.87 -6.30
N THR A 57 1.43 -6.76 -5.97
CA THR A 57 2.78 -6.80 -5.40
C THR A 57 2.73 -7.12 -3.92
N LEU A 58 1.77 -6.54 -3.19
CA LEU A 58 1.57 -6.78 -1.76
C LEU A 58 1.05 -8.19 -1.49
N GLU A 59 0.10 -8.66 -2.31
CA GLU A 59 -0.49 -10.00 -2.25
C GLU A 59 0.53 -11.14 -2.40
N LYS A 60 1.67 -10.89 -3.05
CA LYS A 60 2.74 -11.91 -3.15
C LYS A 60 3.52 -12.11 -1.85
N VAL A 61 3.39 -11.18 -0.91
CA VAL A 61 4.17 -11.17 0.34
C VAL A 61 3.36 -11.68 1.52
N ILE A 62 2.03 -11.53 1.46
CA ILE A 62 1.06 -11.90 2.50
C ILE A 62 0.41 -13.22 2.13
#